data_AF-A0A2W4QRM0-F1
#
_entry.id   AF-A0A2W4QRM0-F1
#
_cell.length_a   1.000
_cell.length_b   1.000
_cell.length_c   1.000
_cell.angle_alpha   90.00
_cell.angle_beta   90.00
_cell.angle_gamma   90.00
#
_symmetry.space_group_name_H-M   'P 1'
#
loop_
_entity.id
_entity.type
_entity.pdbx_description
1 polymer ?
#
loop_
_entity_poly.entity_id
_entity_poly.type
_entity_poly.pdbx_seq_one_letter_code
_entity_poly.pdbx_strand_id
1 'polypeptide(L)'
;MGRGTLGHHGLLNVLLCFCFLVIPSIVRADQATQTECLFNWAETNYPALFAPAGSSTAVFTPYAYRHYTATNAYLGVSSVDSHVYYEGPDGNLQDEGLLSDWLPKAGCQVTSPPPTPVDCLFNWAETNYPALFAPAGLSTAFSTPYTYRHYTATNAYLGVSSVDKHVYYEGPDGNLLDEGSLSYWAPKACLPPVANAGADQTA
;
A
#
# COMPACT_ATOMS: atom_id res chain seq x y z
N MET A 1 67.10 19.53 3.34
CA MET A 1 65.78 18.88 3.55
C MET A 1 65.56 18.71 5.05
N GLY A 2 64.38 19.08 5.58
CA GLY A 2 63.95 18.72 6.93
C GLY A 2 63.50 19.87 7.84
N ARG A 3 62.29 20.40 7.62
CA ARG A 3 61.43 21.10 8.60
C ARG A 3 60.04 20.50 8.40
N GLY A 4 59.22 20.12 9.38
CA GLY A 4 59.33 20.16 10.84
C GLY A 4 58.04 19.59 11.46
N THR A 5 58.04 19.62 12.79
CA THR A 5 56.91 19.74 13.75
C THR A 5 55.94 18.57 14.03
N LEU A 6 56.02 18.18 15.31
CA LEU A 6 55.16 17.42 16.21
C LEU A 6 53.74 18.00 16.41
N GLY A 7 52.80 17.13 16.79
CA GLY A 7 51.57 17.44 17.55
C GLY A 7 50.75 16.16 17.74
N HIS A 8 50.97 15.34 18.77
CA HIS A 8 50.46 15.40 20.16
C HIS A 8 48.98 15.79 20.33
N HIS A 9 48.17 14.75 20.58
CA HIS A 9 46.99 14.64 21.46
C HIS A 9 46.00 15.81 21.54
N GLY A 10 44.80 15.57 20.99
CA GLY A 10 43.56 16.26 21.34
C GLY A 10 42.43 15.24 21.50
N LEU A 11 42.22 14.77 22.73
CA LEU A 11 40.94 14.22 23.17
C LEU A 11 39.94 15.38 23.20
N LEU A 12 38.91 15.36 22.35
CA LEU A 12 37.72 16.18 22.57
C LEU A 12 36.48 15.43 22.11
N ASN A 13 35.75 14.94 23.11
CA ASN A 13 34.34 14.58 23.05
C ASN A 13 33.55 15.71 22.36
N VAL A 14 33.10 15.50 21.14
CA VAL A 14 32.02 16.29 20.54
C VAL A 14 30.87 15.35 20.28
N LEU A 15 30.11 15.19 21.36
CA LEU A 15 28.66 15.09 21.44
C LEU A 15 27.95 14.73 20.11
N LEU A 16 27.36 13.55 20.11
CA LEU A 16 26.26 13.16 19.22
C LEU A 16 25.25 14.30 19.11
N CYS A 17 25.27 15.03 17.99
CA CYS A 17 24.06 15.67 17.51
C CYS A 17 23.33 14.62 16.66
N PHE A 18 22.65 13.70 17.33
CA PHE A 18 21.47 13.05 16.76
C PHE A 18 20.40 14.13 16.63
N CYS A 19 20.55 15.03 15.67
CA CYS A 19 19.38 15.51 14.94
C CYS A 19 18.95 14.31 14.11
N PHE A 20 18.25 13.35 14.76
CA PHE A 20 17.41 12.41 14.04
C PHE A 20 16.52 13.31 13.19
N LEU A 21 16.84 13.37 11.91
CA LEU A 21 16.01 13.93 10.88
C LEU A 21 14.61 13.42 11.18
N VAL A 22 13.70 14.35 11.50
CA VAL A 22 12.28 14.07 11.49
C VAL A 22 12.03 13.73 10.03
N ILE A 23 12.09 12.44 9.68
CA ILE A 23 11.72 11.98 8.35
C ILE A 23 10.22 12.28 8.33
N PRO A 24 9.71 13.26 7.55
CA PRO A 24 8.28 13.40 7.42
C PRO A 24 7.78 12.04 6.94
N SER A 25 6.85 11.44 7.68
CA SER A 25 6.21 10.18 7.30
C SER A 25 5.82 10.30 5.84
N ILE A 26 6.46 9.50 4.98
CA ILE A 26 6.23 9.55 3.54
C ILE A 26 4.91 8.81 3.29
N VAL A 27 3.80 9.42 3.69
CA VAL A 27 2.54 9.10 3.04
C VAL A 27 2.73 9.55 1.60
N ARG A 28 2.81 8.60 0.67
CA ARG A 28 2.92 8.90 -0.76
C ARG A 28 1.78 9.86 -1.09
N ALA A 29 2.06 10.99 -1.75
CA ALA A 29 1.04 12.00 -2.05
C ALA A 29 -0.20 11.40 -2.77
N ASP A 30 0.02 10.34 -3.55
CA ASP A 30 -1.01 9.55 -4.22
C ASP A 30 -1.89 8.71 -3.25
N GLN A 31 -1.32 8.16 -2.18
CA GLN A 31 -2.11 7.49 -1.13
C GLN A 31 -2.88 8.50 -0.29
N ALA A 32 -2.33 9.69 -0.05
CA ALA A 32 -3.04 10.76 0.66
C ALA A 32 -4.29 11.23 -0.10
N THR A 33 -4.20 11.41 -1.43
CA THR A 33 -5.36 11.77 -2.26
C THR A 33 -6.39 10.65 -2.35
N GLN A 34 -5.94 9.39 -2.44
CA GLN A 34 -6.81 8.21 -2.44
C GLN A 34 -7.55 8.03 -1.11
N THR A 35 -6.83 8.18 0.01
CA THR A 35 -7.40 8.11 1.37
C THR A 35 -8.45 9.20 1.58
N GLU A 36 -8.14 10.43 1.20
CA GLU A 36 -9.05 11.56 1.31
C GLU A 36 -10.34 11.34 0.48
N CYS A 37 -10.18 10.83 -0.74
CA CYS A 37 -11.32 10.48 -1.58
C CYS A 37 -12.18 9.36 -0.96
N LEU A 38 -11.56 8.28 -0.46
CA LEU A 38 -12.25 7.18 0.20
C LEU A 38 -13.07 7.68 1.39
N PHE A 39 -12.48 8.51 2.25
CA PHE A 39 -13.15 9.04 3.43
C PHE A 39 -14.37 9.90 3.08
N ASN A 40 -14.24 10.77 2.08
CA ASN A 40 -15.36 11.58 1.60
C ASN A 40 -16.49 10.72 0.99
N TRP A 41 -16.14 9.65 0.27
CA TRP A 41 -17.11 8.68 -0.22
C TRP A 41 -17.81 7.95 0.93
N ALA A 42 -17.08 7.51 1.94
CA ALA A 42 -17.63 6.80 3.09
C ALA A 42 -18.64 7.66 3.86
N GLU A 43 -18.31 8.93 4.12
CA GLU A 43 -19.21 9.92 4.74
C GLU A 43 -20.53 10.09 3.97
N THR A 44 -20.47 10.04 2.65
CA THR A 44 -21.64 10.19 1.77
C THR A 44 -22.51 8.93 1.76
N ASN A 45 -21.90 7.74 1.75
CA ASN A 45 -22.61 6.47 1.55
C ASN A 45 -23.03 5.79 2.86
N TYR A 46 -22.31 6.05 3.95
CA TYR A 46 -22.59 5.49 5.28
C TYR A 46 -22.67 6.59 6.36
N PRO A 47 -23.57 7.58 6.21
CA PRO A 47 -23.68 8.69 7.16
C PRO A 47 -24.10 8.27 8.57
N ALA A 48 -24.69 7.08 8.73
CA ALA A 48 -25.00 6.51 10.05
C ALA A 48 -23.75 6.08 10.83
N LEU A 49 -22.64 5.82 10.14
CA LEU A 49 -21.36 5.42 10.74
C LEU A 49 -20.37 6.61 10.78
N PHE A 50 -20.41 7.47 9.77
CA PHE A 50 -19.42 8.52 9.55
C PHE A 50 -20.05 9.92 9.61
N ALA A 51 -20.46 10.33 10.82
CA ALA A 51 -21.03 11.64 11.08
C ALA A 51 -20.26 12.41 12.19
N PRO A 52 -20.10 13.73 12.05
CA PRO A 52 -20.48 14.55 10.90
C PRO A 52 -19.56 14.31 9.69
N ALA A 53 -20.07 14.57 8.49
CA ALA A 53 -19.23 14.64 7.30
C ALA A 53 -18.29 15.86 7.36
N GLY A 54 -17.17 15.80 6.64
CA GLY A 54 -16.15 16.86 6.61
C GLY A 54 -15.20 16.84 7.80
N SER A 55 -15.10 15.71 8.52
CA SER A 55 -14.06 15.53 9.54
C SER A 55 -12.67 15.69 8.94
N SER A 56 -11.76 16.37 9.65
CA SER A 56 -10.39 16.54 9.17
C SER A 56 -9.59 15.26 9.28
N THR A 57 -8.84 14.93 8.23
CA THR A 57 -7.89 13.81 8.24
C THR A 57 -6.70 14.14 9.15
N ALA A 58 -6.47 13.31 10.16
CA ALA A 58 -5.32 13.36 11.06
C ALA A 58 -4.36 12.20 10.77
N VAL A 59 -3.13 12.31 11.27
CA VAL A 59 -2.14 11.23 11.17
C VAL A 59 -1.67 10.84 12.57
N PHE A 60 -1.83 9.56 12.88
CA PHE A 60 -1.23 8.90 14.03
C PHE A 60 -0.51 7.66 13.50
N THR A 61 0.78 7.83 13.17
CA THR A 61 1.58 6.80 12.48
C THR A 61 1.37 5.43 13.13
N PRO A 62 1.04 4.38 12.34
CA PRO A 62 1.05 4.34 10.87
C PRO A 62 -0.24 4.78 10.15
N TYR A 63 -1.24 5.30 10.86
CA TYR A 63 -2.57 5.57 10.29
C TYR A 63 -2.77 7.02 9.86
N ALA A 64 -3.31 7.22 8.66
CA ALA A 64 -4.08 8.42 8.32
C ALA A 64 -5.56 8.12 8.61
N TYR A 65 -6.23 8.95 9.41
CA TYR A 65 -7.57 8.61 9.91
C TYR A 65 -8.47 9.84 10.10
N ARG A 66 -9.77 9.60 10.18
CA ARG A 66 -10.77 10.58 10.63
C ARG A 66 -11.51 10.05 11.85
N HIS A 67 -11.79 10.95 12.79
CA HIS A 67 -12.68 10.71 13.91
C HIS A 67 -14.04 11.37 13.64
N TYR A 68 -15.10 10.61 13.86
CA TYR A 68 -16.48 10.99 13.68
C TYR A 68 -17.13 11.16 15.04
N THR A 69 -17.20 12.40 15.52
CA THR A 69 -17.57 12.70 16.91
C THR A 69 -19.02 12.37 17.25
N ALA A 70 -19.94 12.38 16.27
CA ALA A 70 -21.34 12.08 16.52
C ALA A 70 -21.58 10.57 16.71
N THR A 71 -20.78 9.74 16.04
CA THR A 71 -20.89 8.27 16.09
C THR A 71 -19.80 7.63 16.96
N ASN A 72 -18.86 8.43 17.45
CA ASN A 72 -17.64 8.00 18.12
C ASN A 72 -16.92 6.87 17.34
N ALA A 73 -16.79 7.06 16.03
CA ALA A 73 -16.16 6.09 15.15
C ALA A 73 -14.88 6.65 14.52
N TYR A 74 -13.97 5.75 14.16
CA TYR A 74 -12.76 6.06 13.42
C TYR A 74 -12.75 5.30 12.10
N LEU A 75 -12.31 5.98 11.04
CA LEU A 75 -11.99 5.36 9.76
C LEU A 75 -10.54 5.71 9.43
N GLY A 76 -9.72 4.70 9.16
CA GLY A 76 -8.29 4.87 8.97
C GLY A 76 -7.75 4.06 7.78
N VAL A 77 -6.63 4.52 7.23
CA VAL A 77 -5.80 3.77 6.29
C VAL A 77 -4.40 3.67 6.88
N SER A 78 -3.88 2.45 6.94
CA SER A 78 -2.51 2.19 7.42
C SER A 78 -1.50 2.39 6.29
N SER A 79 -0.41 3.10 6.56
CA SER A 79 0.69 3.28 5.62
C SER A 79 1.64 2.07 5.55
N VAL A 80 1.42 1.03 6.37
CA VAL A 80 2.30 -0.14 6.48
C VAL A 80 1.84 -1.26 5.55
N ASP A 81 0.54 -1.51 5.51
CA ASP A 81 -0.11 -2.58 4.74
C ASP A 81 -1.14 -2.05 3.74
N SER A 82 -1.44 -0.74 3.74
CA SER A 82 -2.49 -0.13 2.90
C SER A 82 -3.89 -0.73 3.12
N HIS A 83 -4.15 -1.28 4.31
CA HIS A 83 -5.49 -1.72 4.70
C HIS A 83 -6.33 -0.55 5.24
N VAL A 84 -7.64 -0.64 5.02
CA VAL A 84 -8.66 0.24 5.59
C VAL A 84 -9.12 -0.37 6.91
N TYR A 85 -9.16 0.44 7.96
CA TYR A 85 -9.59 0.03 9.28
C TYR A 85 -10.76 0.87 9.76
N TYR A 86 -11.73 0.21 10.38
CA TYR A 86 -12.88 0.84 11.04
C TYR A 86 -12.86 0.54 12.54
N GLU A 87 -13.06 1.55 13.38
CA GLU A 87 -13.28 1.36 14.81
C GLU A 87 -14.61 2.00 15.19
N GLY A 88 -15.52 1.21 15.74
CA GLY A 88 -16.83 1.67 16.19
C GLY A 88 -16.80 2.27 17.59
N PRO A 89 -17.95 2.75 18.10
CA PRO A 89 -18.09 3.26 19.46
C PRO A 89 -17.82 2.20 20.55
N ASP A 90 -17.78 0.92 20.18
CA ASP A 90 -17.40 -0.20 21.05
C ASP A 90 -15.88 -0.33 21.24
N GLY A 91 -15.08 0.40 20.46
CA GLY A 91 -13.62 0.39 20.51
C GLY A 91 -12.97 -0.81 19.83
N ASN A 92 -13.72 -1.60 19.06
CA ASN A 92 -13.18 -2.76 18.35
C ASN A 92 -12.70 -2.37 16.96
N LEU A 93 -11.39 -2.49 16.72
CA LEU A 93 -10.77 -2.25 15.42
C LEU A 93 -11.05 -3.43 14.47
N GLN A 94 -11.58 -3.11 13.29
CA GLN A 94 -11.95 -4.04 12.23
C GLN A 94 -11.10 -3.74 10.99
N ASP A 95 -10.51 -4.78 10.41
CA ASP A 95 -9.83 -4.71 9.13
C ASP A 95 -10.86 -4.89 8.01
N GLU A 96 -11.08 -3.82 7.24
CA GLU A 96 -12.04 -3.75 6.13
C GLU A 96 -11.39 -4.16 4.79
N GLY A 97 -10.13 -4.58 4.81
CA GLY A 97 -9.37 -5.04 3.65
C GLY A 97 -8.58 -3.94 2.96
N LEU A 98 -8.03 -4.27 1.79
CA LEU A 98 -7.10 -3.41 1.06
C LEU A 98 -7.77 -2.14 0.55
N LEU A 99 -7.08 -1.00 0.68
CA LEU A 99 -7.50 0.28 0.10
C LEU A 99 -7.78 0.14 -1.41
N SER A 100 -6.98 -0.64 -2.14
CA SER A 100 -7.17 -0.87 -3.58
C SER A 100 -8.52 -1.48 -3.95
N ASP A 101 -9.16 -2.21 -3.03
CA ASP A 101 -10.46 -2.84 -3.27
C ASP A 101 -11.61 -1.87 -3.04
N TRP A 102 -11.36 -0.82 -2.24
CA TRP A 102 -12.32 0.24 -1.95
C TRP A 102 -12.30 1.36 -2.99
N LEU A 103 -11.15 1.69 -3.58
CA LEU A 103 -11.05 2.81 -4.53
C LEU A 103 -11.99 2.69 -5.73
N PRO A 104 -12.15 1.52 -6.39
CA PRO A 104 -13.12 1.36 -7.47
C PRO A 104 -14.57 1.56 -7.00
N LYS A 105 -14.91 1.05 -5.80
CA LYS A 105 -16.25 1.22 -5.20
C LYS A 105 -16.53 2.70 -4.88
N ALA A 106 -15.50 3.40 -4.44
CA ALA A 106 -15.56 4.81 -4.08
C ALA A 106 -15.59 5.76 -5.28
N GLY A 107 -15.39 5.24 -6.50
CA GLY A 107 -15.20 6.08 -7.70
C GLY A 107 -13.93 6.93 -7.63
N CYS A 108 -13.04 6.62 -6.68
CA CYS A 108 -11.80 7.34 -6.47
C CYS A 108 -10.87 7.03 -7.63
N GLN A 109 -10.44 8.08 -8.32
CA GLN A 109 -9.41 7.94 -9.33
C GLN A 109 -8.14 7.49 -8.62
N VAL A 110 -7.74 6.24 -8.83
CA VAL A 110 -6.32 5.91 -8.76
C VAL A 110 -5.65 6.85 -9.75
N THR A 111 -4.72 7.69 -9.31
CA THR A 111 -3.94 8.51 -10.24
C THR A 111 -2.86 7.70 -10.97
N SER A 112 -2.94 6.37 -10.89
CA SER A 112 -2.49 5.44 -11.94
C SER A 112 -3.67 5.18 -12.90
N PRO A 113 -3.51 5.18 -14.24
CA PRO A 113 -4.56 4.72 -15.16
C PRO A 113 -5.16 3.36 -14.68
N PRO A 114 -6.40 2.97 -15.09
CA PRO A 114 -7.11 1.78 -14.59
C PRO A 114 -6.14 0.64 -14.27
N PRO A 115 -6.21 0.04 -13.06
CA PRO A 115 -5.10 -0.69 -12.46
C PRO A 115 -4.41 -1.49 -13.54
N THR A 116 -3.16 -1.10 -13.80
CA THR A 116 -2.46 -1.63 -14.96
C THR A 116 -2.48 -3.15 -14.86
N PRO A 117 -2.37 -3.89 -15.97
CA PRO A 117 -2.30 -5.35 -15.89
C PRO A 117 -1.27 -5.86 -14.88
N VAL A 118 -0.23 -5.06 -14.59
CA VAL A 118 0.77 -5.29 -13.54
C VAL A 118 0.19 -5.09 -12.13
N ASP A 119 -0.50 -3.98 -11.85
CA ASP A 119 -1.07 -3.73 -10.52
C ASP A 119 -2.15 -4.74 -10.16
N CYS A 120 -3.01 -5.11 -11.12
CA CYS A 120 -3.99 -6.19 -10.93
C CYS A 120 -3.33 -7.52 -10.62
N LEU A 121 -2.26 -7.87 -11.36
CA LEU A 121 -1.49 -9.09 -11.12
C LEU A 121 -0.93 -9.13 -9.70
N PHE A 122 -0.34 -8.03 -9.25
CA PHE A 122 0.27 -7.97 -7.92
C PHE A 122 -0.78 -8.09 -6.81
N ASN A 123 -1.89 -7.34 -6.91
CA ASN A 123 -2.97 -7.43 -5.93
C ASN A 123 -3.62 -8.83 -5.91
N TRP A 124 -3.83 -9.43 -7.09
CA TRP A 124 -4.32 -10.81 -7.19
C TRP A 124 -3.37 -11.80 -6.52
N ALA A 125 -2.06 -11.64 -6.73
CA ALA A 125 -1.05 -12.51 -6.15
C ALA A 125 -1.05 -12.41 -4.62
N GLU A 126 -1.04 -11.19 -4.08
CA GLU A 126 -1.17 -10.91 -2.63
C GLU A 126 -2.41 -11.57 -2.01
N THR A 127 -3.53 -11.55 -2.73
CA THR A 127 -4.79 -12.15 -2.28
C THR A 127 -4.77 -13.68 -2.31
N ASN A 128 -4.21 -14.28 -3.37
CA ASN A 128 -4.30 -15.73 -3.61
C ASN A 128 -3.13 -16.52 -3.01
N TYR A 129 -1.98 -15.88 -2.78
CA TYR A 129 -0.78 -16.52 -2.23
C TYR A 129 -0.16 -15.68 -1.10
N PRO A 130 -0.90 -15.39 -0.02
CA PRO A 130 -0.41 -14.57 1.09
C PRO A 130 0.81 -15.17 1.81
N ALA A 131 1.03 -16.48 1.73
CA ALA A 131 2.23 -17.13 2.26
C ALA A 131 3.51 -16.74 1.51
N LEU A 132 3.39 -16.29 0.25
CA LEU A 132 4.50 -15.84 -0.59
C LEU A 132 4.57 -14.30 -0.65
N PHE A 133 3.41 -13.65 -0.66
CA PHE A 133 3.25 -12.23 -0.95
C PHE A 133 2.65 -11.48 0.25
N ALA A 134 3.41 -11.43 1.34
CA ALA A 134 3.05 -10.69 2.55
C ALA A 134 4.11 -9.64 2.94
N PRO A 135 3.70 -8.47 3.46
CA PRO A 135 2.31 -8.02 3.57
C PRO A 135 1.70 -7.67 2.20
N ALA A 136 0.37 -7.67 2.12
CA ALA A 136 -0.35 -7.18 0.94
C ALA A 136 -0.35 -5.65 0.89
N GLY A 137 -0.85 -5.07 -0.22
CA GLY A 137 -1.05 -3.62 -0.36
C GLY A 137 0.24 -2.83 -0.52
N LEU A 138 1.33 -3.51 -0.85
CA LEU A 138 2.61 -2.86 -0.98
C LEU A 138 2.64 -1.92 -2.18
N SER A 139 3.40 -0.85 -2.00
CA SER A 139 3.65 0.12 -3.05
C SER A 139 4.45 -0.49 -4.21
N THR A 140 3.89 -0.42 -5.42
CA THR A 140 4.62 -0.78 -6.65
C THR A 140 5.85 0.13 -6.81
N ALA A 141 7.02 -0.50 -6.93
CA ALA A 141 8.33 0.11 -7.15
C ALA A 141 8.80 -0.07 -8.60
N PHE A 142 9.78 0.73 -9.01
CA PHE A 142 10.36 0.67 -10.35
C PHE A 142 11.89 0.70 -10.27
N SER A 143 12.52 -0.28 -10.91
CA SER A 143 13.97 -0.32 -11.13
C SER A 143 14.21 -0.91 -12.50
N THR A 144 14.57 -0.08 -13.48
CA THR A 144 14.75 -0.50 -14.88
C THR A 144 15.57 -1.79 -14.98
N PRO A 145 15.07 -2.84 -15.67
CA PRO A 145 13.86 -2.87 -16.52
C PRO A 145 12.54 -3.26 -15.81
N TYR A 146 12.51 -3.45 -14.49
CA TYR A 146 11.39 -4.06 -13.77
C TYR A 146 10.46 -3.05 -13.09
N THR A 147 9.16 -3.33 -13.17
CA THR A 147 8.15 -2.84 -12.23
C THR A 147 7.88 -3.97 -11.23
N TYR A 148 8.00 -3.75 -9.93
CA TYR A 148 7.97 -4.84 -8.95
C TYR A 148 7.40 -4.44 -7.59
N ARG A 149 7.07 -5.44 -6.76
CA ARG A 149 6.85 -5.30 -5.31
C ARG A 149 7.81 -6.21 -4.56
N HIS A 150 8.26 -5.73 -3.39
CA HIS A 150 9.15 -6.47 -2.48
C HIS A 150 8.42 -6.74 -1.17
N TYR A 151 8.18 -8.02 -0.90
CA TYR A 151 7.47 -8.54 0.25
C TYR A 151 8.45 -8.80 1.38
N THR A 152 8.59 -7.81 2.27
CA THR A 152 9.62 -7.82 3.32
C THR A 152 9.44 -8.95 4.34
N ALA A 153 8.21 -9.42 4.58
CA ALA A 153 7.97 -10.50 5.54
C ALA A 153 8.43 -11.86 5.02
N THR A 154 8.35 -12.07 3.70
CA THR A 154 8.75 -13.31 3.03
C THR A 154 10.10 -13.19 2.31
N ASN A 155 10.69 -12.00 2.30
CA ASN A 155 11.89 -11.63 1.52
C ASN A 155 11.77 -12.09 0.06
N ALA A 156 10.63 -11.78 -0.56
CA ALA A 156 10.31 -12.19 -1.92
C ALA A 156 10.04 -10.98 -2.81
N TYR A 157 10.26 -11.13 -4.12
CA TYR A 157 9.95 -10.13 -5.13
C TYR A 157 8.96 -10.71 -6.14
N LEU A 158 7.99 -9.89 -6.55
CA LEU A 158 7.17 -10.15 -7.73
C LEU A 158 7.32 -8.97 -8.68
N GLY A 159 7.76 -9.25 -9.90
CA GLY A 159 8.12 -8.23 -10.87
C GLY A 159 7.57 -8.51 -12.27
N VAL A 160 7.45 -7.45 -13.05
CA VAL A 160 7.17 -7.51 -14.49
C VAL A 160 8.26 -6.76 -15.21
N SER A 161 8.91 -7.44 -16.15
CA SER A 161 9.95 -6.86 -16.98
C SER A 161 9.34 -6.00 -18.08
N SER A 162 9.87 -4.80 -18.26
CA SER A 162 9.48 -3.91 -19.36
C SER A 162 10.06 -4.35 -20.72
N VAL A 163 11.03 -5.25 -20.74
CA VAL A 163 11.76 -5.70 -21.95
C VAL A 163 11.02 -6.82 -22.67
N ASP A 164 10.72 -7.91 -21.98
CA ASP A 164 10.08 -9.12 -22.53
C ASP A 164 8.60 -9.25 -22.15
N LYS A 165 8.12 -8.43 -21.20
CA LYS A 165 6.76 -8.48 -20.63
C LYS A 165 6.48 -9.78 -19.87
N HIS A 166 7.51 -10.42 -19.32
CA HIS A 166 7.36 -11.58 -18.45
C HIS A 166 7.19 -11.19 -16.99
N VAL A 167 6.51 -12.07 -16.26
CA VAL A 167 6.34 -12.03 -14.80
C VAL A 167 7.46 -12.83 -14.19
N TYR A 168 8.14 -12.24 -13.21
CA TYR A 168 9.24 -12.87 -12.50
C TYR A 168 8.93 -12.92 -11.02
N TYR A 169 9.21 -14.06 -10.40
CA TYR A 169 9.18 -14.27 -8.97
C TYR A 169 10.60 -14.54 -8.47
N GLU A 170 11.02 -13.85 -7.41
CA GLU A 170 12.26 -14.15 -6.70
C GLU A 170 11.93 -14.49 -5.26
N GLY A 171 12.27 -15.71 -4.84
CA GLY A 171 12.07 -16.16 -3.46
C GLY A 171 13.18 -15.70 -2.52
N PRO A 172 13.06 -16.03 -1.21
CA PRO A 172 14.09 -15.72 -0.22
C PRO A 172 15.43 -16.43 -0.45
N ASP A 173 15.45 -17.44 -1.33
CA ASP A 173 16.66 -18.13 -1.80
C ASP A 173 17.42 -17.34 -2.88
N GLY A 174 16.85 -16.23 -3.38
CA GLY A 174 17.43 -15.37 -4.42
C GLY A 174 17.35 -15.95 -5.83
N ASN A 175 16.59 -17.03 -6.03
CA ASN A 175 16.42 -17.63 -7.34
C ASN A 175 15.30 -16.91 -8.10
N LEU A 176 15.65 -16.30 -9.23
CA LEU A 176 14.70 -15.66 -10.13
C LEU A 176 14.03 -16.73 -11.01
N LEU A 177 12.72 -16.83 -10.91
CA LEU A 177 11.86 -17.71 -11.68
C LEU A 177 11.06 -16.88 -12.70
N ASP A 178 11.07 -17.32 -13.96
CA ASP A 178 10.22 -16.78 -15.02
C ASP A 178 8.86 -17.51 -14.96
N GLU A 179 7.83 -16.80 -14.53
CA GLU A 179 6.46 -17.29 -14.41
C GLU A 179 5.68 -17.18 -15.74
N GLY A 180 6.33 -16.70 -16.79
CA GLY A 180 5.78 -16.55 -18.13
C GLY A 180 5.20 -15.16 -18.39
N SER A 181 4.49 -15.02 -19.52
CA SER A 181 4.08 -13.71 -20.02
C SER A 181 3.00 -13.04 -19.16
N LEU A 182 3.07 -11.71 -19.03
CA LEU A 182 2.02 -10.90 -18.42
C LEU A 182 0.67 -11.10 -19.14
N SER A 183 0.68 -11.34 -20.45
CA SER A 183 -0.54 -11.61 -21.22
C SER A 183 -1.24 -12.91 -20.83
N TYR A 184 -0.52 -13.89 -20.27
CA TYR A 184 -1.11 -15.11 -19.72
C TYR A 184 -1.76 -14.87 -18.35
N TRP A 185 -1.14 -14.04 -17.53
CA TRP A 185 -1.58 -13.78 -16.15
C TRP A 185 -2.66 -12.70 -16.03
N ALA A 186 -2.58 -11.62 -16.81
CA ALA A 186 -3.49 -10.48 -16.72
C ALA A 186 -4.97 -10.87 -16.85
N PRO A 187 -5.40 -11.75 -17.78
CA PRO A 187 -6.81 -12.18 -17.82
C PRO A 187 -7.27 -12.95 -16.59
N LYS A 188 -6.35 -13.57 -15.83
CA LYS A 188 -6.69 -14.32 -14.61
C LYS A 188 -6.76 -13.40 -13.39
N ALA A 189 -5.92 -12.38 -13.37
CA ALA A 189 -5.77 -11.46 -12.26
C ALA A 189 -6.70 -10.23 -12.35
N CYS A 190 -6.99 -9.75 -13.55
CA CYS A 190 -7.74 -8.50 -13.78
C CYS A 190 -9.24 -8.69 -13.95
N LEU A 191 -9.74 -9.93 -14.06
CA LEU A 191 -11.19 -10.14 -14.16
C LEU A 191 -11.81 -9.87 -12.78
N PRO A 192 -12.88 -9.06 -12.69
CA PRO A 192 -13.67 -9.03 -11.47
C PRO A 192 -14.17 -10.46 -11.20
N PRO A 193 -14.31 -10.87 -9.92
CA PRO A 193 -15.10 -12.05 -9.59
C PRO A 193 -16.42 -11.90 -10.33
N VAL A 194 -16.79 -12.86 -11.16
CA VAL A 194 -18.04 -12.80 -11.91
C VAL A 194 -19.13 -12.60 -10.87
N ALA A 195 -19.68 -11.38 -10.78
CA ALA A 195 -20.85 -11.12 -9.98
C ALA A 195 -21.86 -12.15 -10.47
N ASN A 196 -22.31 -13.03 -9.58
CA ASN A 196 -23.23 -14.12 -9.86
C ASN A 196 -24.20 -13.67 -10.95
N ALA A 197 -24.17 -14.37 -12.10
CA ALA A 197 -25.13 -14.22 -13.17
C ALA A 197 -26.51 -14.59 -12.60
N GLY A 198 -27.15 -13.62 -11.95
CA GLY A 198 -28.57 -13.64 -11.64
C GLY A 198 -29.32 -13.35 -12.93
N ALA A 199 -29.47 -14.37 -13.77
CA ALA A 199 -30.52 -14.46 -14.78
C ALA A 199 -30.53 -15.88 -15.37
N ASP A 200 -31.13 -16.83 -14.67
CA ASP A 200 -32.16 -17.71 -15.27
C ASP A 200 -32.93 -18.46 -14.16
N GLN A 201 -34.00 -17.84 -13.68
CA GLN A 201 -35.21 -18.55 -13.24
C GLN A 201 -36.41 -17.70 -13.63
N THR A 202 -36.84 -17.85 -14.88
CA THR A 202 -38.22 -17.57 -15.30
C THR A 202 -38.71 -18.68 -16.23
N ALA A 203 -39.35 -19.69 -15.65
CA ALA A 203 -40.58 -20.34 -16.12
C ALA A 203 -40.95 -21.49 -15.17
#